data_AF-A0A3B9TRQ8-F1
#
_entry.id   AF-A0A3B9TRQ8-F1
#
_cell.length_a   1.000
_cell.length_b   1.000
_cell.length_c   1.000
_cell.angle_alpha   90.00
_cell.angle_beta   90.00
_cell.angle_gamma   90.00
#
_symmetry.space_group_name_H-M   'P 1'
#
loop_
_entity.id
_entity.type
_entity.pdbx_description
1 polymer ?
#
loop_
_entity_poly.entity_id
_entity_poly.type
_entity_poly.pdbx_seq_one_letter_code
_entity_poly.pdbx_strand_id
1 'polypeptide(L)'
;MELQSILTRENFVSSGKSKDIYRIPSGQYKGKYAFVFTDRATGYFDEKGKPVFDPGYDNVVGEIPGKGSVACKFATYFFRLLAKRGIQTHYIDTVSDNVMIVEPATPISMPEQGPEFEGSAPLLNLEWTWRNSAMGSFWRRYPFVRPCADLPQVIEAWTKDKTDTLITFDSLTGAGVMTEEEVSTVKELVKKIAQVIYEEFAARGLHVLDGKIELGRLKSGDGHIALIDEISPDVLRVCNGYKKGENRSCVNARECITTSLSGDKRRISAKYQLSAAELEKIFLK
;
A
#
# COMPACT_ATOMS: atom_id res chain seq x y z
N MET A 1 3.78 -4.66 27.96
CA MET A 1 5.07 -4.81 27.25
C MET A 1 5.82 -3.49 27.39
N GLU A 2 7.06 -3.50 27.84
CA GLU A 2 7.85 -2.27 27.98
C GLU A 2 8.49 -1.89 26.63
N LEU A 3 7.81 -1.05 25.84
CA LEU A 3 8.29 -0.63 24.52
C LEU A 3 9.69 -0.03 24.55
N GLN A 4 10.07 0.67 25.62
CA GLN A 4 11.40 1.26 25.77
C GLN A 4 12.53 0.22 25.71
N SER A 5 12.29 -1.00 26.21
CA SER A 5 13.26 -2.11 26.14
C SER A 5 13.39 -2.72 24.74
N ILE A 6 12.42 -2.48 23.86
CA ILE A 6 12.38 -3.02 22.49
C ILE A 6 12.90 -1.98 21.50
N LEU A 7 12.50 -0.72 21.64
CA LEU A 7 12.82 0.37 20.72
C LEU A 7 14.23 0.93 20.96
N THR A 8 15.22 0.04 20.93
CA THR A 8 16.64 0.36 21.15
C THR A 8 17.43 0.19 19.85
N ARG A 9 18.67 0.72 19.84
CA ARG A 9 19.56 0.63 18.67
C ARG A 9 19.94 -0.82 18.35
N GLU A 10 20.11 -1.66 19.37
CA GLU A 10 20.49 -3.06 19.23
C GLU A 10 19.40 -3.89 18.55
N ASN A 11 18.14 -3.49 18.73
CA ASN A 11 16.98 -4.16 18.17
C ASN A 11 16.53 -3.57 16.82
N PHE A 12 17.10 -2.45 16.39
CA PHE A 12 16.73 -1.78 15.15
C PHE A 12 17.06 -2.67 13.93
N VAL A 13 16.10 -2.79 13.01
CA VAL A 13 16.21 -3.59 11.79
C VAL A 13 16.39 -2.68 10.58
N SER A 14 15.46 -1.74 10.39
CA SER A 14 15.48 -0.83 9.26
C SER A 14 14.58 0.38 9.49
N SER A 15 14.81 1.43 8.70
CA SER A 15 13.97 2.62 8.65
C SER A 15 13.51 2.83 7.21
N GLY A 16 12.23 3.12 7.06
CA GLY A 16 11.61 3.52 5.80
C GLY A 16 11.00 4.91 5.88
N LYS A 17 10.32 5.32 4.82
CA LYS A 17 9.74 6.67 4.67
C LYS A 17 8.76 7.01 5.81
N SER A 18 7.94 6.05 6.22
CA SER A 18 6.88 6.24 7.22
C SER A 18 7.00 5.37 8.47
N LYS A 19 7.92 4.41 8.52
CA LYS A 19 8.00 3.41 9.60
C LYS A 19 9.43 3.06 9.97
N ASP A 20 9.64 2.74 11.24
CA ASP A 20 10.85 2.11 11.76
C ASP A 20 10.52 0.70 12.23
N ILE A 21 11.42 -0.24 11.99
CA ILE A 21 11.21 -1.67 12.27
C ILE A 21 12.22 -2.10 13.33
N TYR A 22 11.73 -2.77 14.38
CA TYR A 22 12.54 -3.30 15.46
C TYR A 22 12.25 -4.79 15.66
N ARG A 23 13.29 -5.57 15.99
CA ARG A 23 13.17 -6.96 16.41
C ARG A 23 12.78 -7.03 17.89
N ILE A 24 11.91 -7.98 18.23
CA ILE A 24 11.49 -8.20 19.61
C ILE A 24 12.28 -9.39 20.19
N PRO A 25 13.24 -9.16 21.10
CA PRO A 25 14.16 -10.22 21.56
C PRO A 25 13.58 -11.13 22.66
N SER A 26 12.55 -10.69 23.39
CA SER A 26 12.03 -11.36 24.57
C SER A 26 10.53 -11.10 24.79
N GLY A 27 9.93 -11.77 25.78
CA GLY A 27 8.52 -11.62 26.14
C GLY A 27 7.55 -12.34 25.21
N GLN A 28 6.27 -11.96 25.29
CA GLN A 28 5.17 -12.61 24.57
C GLN A 28 5.33 -12.60 23.05
N TYR A 29 5.91 -11.54 22.49
CA TYR A 29 6.12 -11.39 21.04
C TYR A 29 7.57 -11.67 20.63
N LYS A 30 8.31 -12.48 21.40
CA LYS A 30 9.69 -12.86 21.07
C LYS A 30 9.78 -13.40 19.63
N GLY A 31 10.75 -12.89 18.88
CA GLY A 31 11.02 -13.29 17.50
C GLY A 31 10.14 -12.59 16.46
N LYS A 32 9.21 -11.72 16.88
CA LYS A 32 8.37 -10.91 15.98
C LYS A 32 9.01 -9.54 15.72
N TYR A 33 8.37 -8.73 14.89
CA TYR A 33 8.78 -7.34 14.64
C TYR A 33 7.78 -6.35 15.21
N ALA A 34 8.30 -5.22 15.70
CA ALA A 34 7.54 -4.03 16.03
C ALA A 34 7.69 -3.02 14.89
N PHE A 35 6.58 -2.68 14.24
CA PHE A 35 6.48 -1.61 13.27
C PHE A 35 6.06 -0.34 14.01
N VAL A 36 6.96 0.63 14.08
CA VAL A 36 6.72 1.95 14.66
C VAL A 36 6.37 2.91 13.55
N PHE A 37 5.12 3.34 13.51
CA PHE A 37 4.63 4.31 12.55
C PHE A 37 5.07 5.71 12.99
N THR A 38 5.71 6.42 12.07
CA THR A 38 6.31 7.74 12.31
C THR A 38 5.46 8.85 11.71
N ASP A 39 5.66 10.07 12.19
CA ASP A 39 4.98 11.26 11.67
C ASP A 39 5.64 11.80 10.39
N ARG A 40 6.70 11.13 9.89
CA ARG A 40 7.38 11.47 8.64
C ARG A 40 6.40 11.44 7.47
N ALA A 41 6.43 12.49 6.68
CA ALA A 41 5.57 12.68 5.52
C ALA A 41 6.40 12.93 4.27
N THR A 42 5.99 12.30 3.18
CA THR A 42 6.63 12.44 1.88
C THR A 42 6.01 13.56 1.05
N GLY A 43 6.77 14.04 0.08
CA GLY A 43 6.35 15.15 -0.77
C GLY A 43 7.50 15.76 -1.57
N TYR A 44 7.35 17.05 -1.87
CA TYR A 44 8.38 17.86 -2.55
C TYR A 44 8.45 19.26 -1.93
N PHE A 45 9.51 19.99 -2.22
CA PHE A 45 9.61 21.41 -1.87
C PHE A 45 9.12 22.26 -3.06
N ASP A 46 8.25 23.23 -2.80
CA ASP A 46 7.83 24.18 -3.83
C ASP A 46 8.96 25.15 -4.21
N GLU A 47 8.72 26.03 -5.18
CA GLU A 47 9.70 27.02 -5.65
C GLU A 47 10.19 27.98 -4.56
N LYS A 48 9.49 28.06 -3.42
CA LYS A 48 9.83 28.89 -2.25
C LYS A 48 10.50 28.07 -1.14
N GLY A 49 10.81 26.80 -1.37
CA GLY A 49 11.41 25.90 -0.39
C GLY A 49 10.45 25.43 0.70
N LYS A 50 9.13 25.61 0.53
CA LYS A 50 8.13 25.12 1.50
C LYS A 50 7.78 23.66 1.20
N PRO A 51 7.70 22.78 2.21
CA PRO A 51 7.26 21.41 1.98
C PRO A 51 5.80 21.37 1.54
N VAL A 52 5.55 20.62 0.46
CA VAL A 52 4.24 20.23 -0.04
C VAL A 52 4.13 18.73 0.16
N PHE A 53 3.25 18.32 1.09
CA PHE A 53 3.03 16.92 1.39
C PHE A 53 2.22 16.25 0.29
N ASP A 54 2.77 15.17 -0.27
CA ASP A 54 2.14 14.37 -1.31
C ASP A 54 2.66 12.92 -1.19
N PRO A 55 1.81 11.96 -0.79
CA PRO A 55 2.20 10.57 -0.61
C PRO A 55 2.60 9.87 -1.93
N GLY A 56 2.35 10.51 -3.09
CA GLY A 56 2.83 10.05 -4.39
C GLY A 56 4.31 10.29 -4.64
N TYR A 57 5.02 10.97 -3.74
CA TYR A 57 6.47 11.20 -3.80
C TYR A 57 7.23 10.30 -2.81
N ASP A 58 8.51 10.06 -3.11
CA ASP A 58 9.36 9.14 -2.35
C ASP A 58 10.30 9.83 -1.35
N ASN A 59 10.37 11.16 -1.34
CA ASN A 59 11.25 11.92 -0.47
C ASN A 59 10.50 12.36 0.78
N VAL A 60 11.08 12.14 1.97
CA VAL A 60 10.59 12.72 3.23
C VAL A 60 10.92 14.22 3.23
N VAL A 61 9.90 15.07 3.34
CA VAL A 61 10.07 16.54 3.28
C VAL A 61 9.67 17.24 4.57
N GLY A 62 9.19 16.49 5.56
CA GLY A 62 8.84 17.01 6.88
C GLY A 62 8.04 15.99 7.70
N GLU A 63 7.38 16.50 8.72
CA GLU A 63 6.54 15.71 9.63
C GLU A 63 5.13 16.31 9.70
N ILE A 64 4.13 15.43 9.81
CA ILE A 64 2.74 15.79 10.07
C ILE A 64 2.39 15.20 11.45
N PRO A 65 2.24 16.03 12.50
CA PRO A 65 1.96 15.53 13.85
C PRO A 65 0.75 14.58 13.90
N GLY A 66 0.93 13.42 14.52
CA GLY A 66 -0.09 12.40 14.69
C GLY A 66 -0.31 11.47 13.48
N LYS A 67 0.32 11.74 12.33
CA LYS A 67 0.18 10.91 11.11
C LYS A 67 0.50 9.44 11.37
N GLY A 68 1.56 9.14 12.11
CA GLY A 68 1.98 7.79 12.43
C GLY A 68 0.91 7.05 13.23
N SER A 69 0.30 7.72 14.21
CA SER A 69 -0.77 7.12 15.00
C SER A 69 -2.01 6.82 14.15
N VAL A 70 -2.43 7.78 13.31
CA VAL A 70 -3.57 7.60 12.41
C VAL A 70 -3.33 6.43 11.45
N ALA A 71 -2.15 6.35 10.84
CA ALA A 71 -1.78 5.27 9.95
C ALA A 71 -1.81 3.91 10.65
N CYS A 72 -1.28 3.82 11.87
CA CYS A 72 -1.28 2.58 12.66
C CYS A 72 -2.70 2.14 13.04
N LYS A 73 -3.55 3.07 13.52
CA LYS A 73 -4.96 2.78 13.87
C LYS A 73 -5.76 2.35 12.64
N PHE A 74 -5.55 3.01 11.50
CA PHE A 74 -6.20 2.66 10.24
C PHE A 74 -5.75 1.27 9.75
N ALA A 75 -4.45 0.98 9.77
CA ALA A 75 -3.92 -0.34 9.45
C ALA A 75 -4.51 -1.41 10.37
N THR A 76 -4.53 -1.16 11.68
CA THR A 76 -5.13 -2.05 12.69
C THR A 76 -6.59 -2.37 12.37
N TYR A 77 -7.39 -1.36 11.99
CA TYR A 77 -8.78 -1.54 11.61
C TYR A 77 -8.92 -2.52 10.44
N PHE A 78 -8.19 -2.28 9.34
CA PHE A 78 -8.29 -3.10 8.15
C PHE A 78 -7.70 -4.50 8.34
N PHE A 79 -6.59 -4.64 9.06
CA PHE A 79 -6.03 -5.96 9.37
C PHE A 79 -7.02 -6.81 10.19
N ARG A 80 -7.69 -6.23 11.19
CA ARG A 80 -8.74 -6.93 11.96
C ARG A 80 -9.96 -7.26 11.09
N LEU A 81 -10.35 -6.37 10.19
CA LEU A 81 -11.45 -6.63 9.24
C LEU A 81 -11.10 -7.79 8.29
N LEU A 82 -9.89 -7.79 7.72
CA LEU A 82 -9.40 -8.86 6.85
C LEU A 82 -9.34 -10.21 7.58
N ALA A 83 -8.87 -10.22 8.82
CA ALA A 83 -8.86 -11.42 9.66
C ALA A 83 -10.27 -11.99 9.87
N LYS A 84 -11.29 -11.13 10.13
CA LYS A 84 -12.70 -11.55 10.22
C LYS A 84 -13.24 -12.15 8.91
N ARG A 85 -12.63 -11.83 7.77
CA ARG A 85 -12.96 -12.38 6.45
C ARG A 85 -12.07 -13.58 6.07
N GLY A 86 -11.26 -14.09 7.01
CA GLY A 86 -10.37 -15.24 6.78
C GLY A 86 -9.17 -14.92 5.88
N ILE A 87 -8.82 -13.65 5.70
CA ILE A 87 -7.67 -13.24 4.89
C ILE A 87 -6.44 -13.15 5.79
N GLN A 88 -5.40 -13.91 5.45
CA GLN A 88 -4.16 -13.97 6.20
C GLN A 88 -3.30 -12.72 5.97
N THR A 89 -2.74 -12.21 7.06
CA THR A 89 -1.90 -11.01 7.06
C THR A 89 -0.77 -11.21 8.08
N HIS A 90 0.27 -10.37 8.04
CA HIS A 90 1.33 -10.40 9.05
C HIS A 90 0.92 -9.78 10.39
N TYR A 91 -0.26 -9.17 10.51
CA TYR A 91 -0.67 -8.48 11.72
C TYR A 91 -0.87 -9.47 12.87
N ILE A 92 -0.30 -9.14 14.04
CA ILE A 92 -0.52 -9.88 15.29
C ILE A 92 -1.31 -9.03 16.27
N ASP A 93 -0.82 -7.82 16.59
CA ASP A 93 -1.44 -6.96 17.59
C ASP A 93 -1.06 -5.48 17.43
N THR A 94 -1.75 -4.60 18.14
CA THR A 94 -1.44 -3.17 18.26
C THR A 94 -1.30 -2.83 19.73
N VAL A 95 -0.08 -2.49 20.13
CA VAL A 95 0.34 -2.37 21.53
C VAL A 95 0.48 -0.92 22.00
N SER A 96 0.41 0.03 21.07
CA SER A 96 0.39 1.46 21.31
C SER A 96 -0.25 2.16 20.11
N ASP A 97 -0.54 3.44 20.26
CA ASP A 97 -1.19 4.28 19.26
C ASP A 97 -0.49 4.31 17.90
N ASN A 98 0.81 4.02 17.86
CA ASN A 98 1.63 3.99 16.64
C ASN A 98 2.53 2.75 16.53
N VAL A 99 2.30 1.70 17.32
CA VAL A 99 3.13 0.48 17.30
C VAL A 99 2.29 -0.76 17.04
N MET A 100 2.60 -1.42 15.93
CA MET A 100 1.98 -2.66 15.48
C MET A 100 2.99 -3.80 15.57
N ILE A 101 2.56 -4.95 16.08
CA ILE A 101 3.35 -6.17 16.15
C ILE A 101 2.99 -7.04 14.97
N VAL A 102 4.00 -7.54 14.26
CA VAL A 102 3.81 -8.31 13.04
C VAL A 102 4.67 -9.56 12.99
N GLU A 103 4.17 -10.58 12.29
CA GLU A 103 4.93 -11.73 11.87
C GLU A 103 6.06 -11.28 10.93
N PRO A 104 7.31 -11.73 11.15
CA PRO A 104 8.38 -11.48 10.20
C PRO A 104 8.03 -12.10 8.84
N ALA A 105 8.20 -11.32 7.78
CA ALA A 105 8.04 -11.77 6.41
C ALA A 105 9.27 -11.38 5.57
N THR A 106 9.51 -12.16 4.52
CA THR A 106 10.43 -11.79 3.45
C THR A 106 9.59 -11.20 2.32
N PRO A 107 9.86 -9.95 1.89
CA PRO A 107 9.18 -9.36 0.73
C PRO A 107 9.33 -10.23 -0.52
N ILE A 108 8.47 -10.05 -1.53
CA ILE A 108 8.65 -10.73 -2.82
C ILE A 108 9.85 -10.10 -3.53
N SER A 109 11.01 -10.72 -3.36
CA SER A 109 12.31 -10.22 -3.77
C SER A 109 13.11 -11.29 -4.53
N MET A 110 14.15 -10.89 -5.25
CA MET A 110 15.10 -11.78 -5.91
C MET A 110 16.53 -11.22 -5.77
N PRO A 111 17.52 -12.06 -5.41
CA PRO A 111 18.91 -11.62 -5.37
C PRO A 111 19.41 -11.23 -6.75
N GLU A 112 20.45 -10.41 -6.78
CA GLU A 112 21.17 -10.10 -8.01
C GLU A 112 21.78 -11.38 -8.61
N GLN A 113 21.55 -11.64 -9.90
CA GLN A 113 21.99 -12.88 -10.55
C GLN A 113 23.25 -12.72 -11.41
N GLY A 114 23.55 -11.50 -11.87
CA GLY A 114 24.68 -11.24 -12.76
C GLY A 114 25.50 -10.02 -12.34
N PRO A 115 26.11 -10.02 -11.13
CA PRO A 115 26.91 -8.89 -10.63
C PRO A 115 28.13 -8.55 -11.51
N GLU A 116 28.51 -9.44 -12.43
CA GLU A 116 29.53 -9.18 -13.45
C GLU A 116 29.06 -8.24 -14.58
N PHE A 117 27.74 -8.03 -14.73
CA PHE A 117 27.17 -7.14 -15.73
C PHE A 117 26.85 -5.77 -15.12
N GLU A 118 27.40 -4.71 -15.72
CA GLU A 118 27.14 -3.34 -15.30
C GLU A 118 25.64 -3.02 -15.35
N GLY A 119 25.10 -2.49 -14.25
CA GLY A 119 23.68 -2.16 -14.11
C GLY A 119 22.78 -3.29 -13.63
N SER A 120 23.33 -4.49 -13.37
CA SER A 120 22.63 -5.54 -12.64
C SER A 120 22.29 -5.08 -11.21
N ALA A 121 21.16 -5.56 -10.68
CA ALA A 121 20.66 -5.18 -9.36
C ALA A 121 19.67 -6.23 -8.83
N PRO A 122 19.49 -6.34 -7.50
CA PRO A 122 18.46 -7.20 -6.92
C PRO A 122 17.06 -6.60 -7.08
N LEU A 123 16.03 -7.46 -7.14
CA LEU A 123 14.64 -7.04 -6.93
C LEU A 123 14.37 -7.01 -5.42
N LEU A 124 14.16 -5.82 -4.86
CA LEU A 124 14.03 -5.68 -3.40
C LEU A 124 12.62 -6.00 -2.87
N ASN A 125 11.58 -5.62 -3.62
CA ASN A 125 10.18 -5.89 -3.27
C ASN A 125 9.27 -5.62 -4.47
N LEU A 126 8.01 -6.05 -4.37
CA LEU A 126 6.92 -5.71 -5.28
C LEU A 126 5.79 -4.99 -4.56
N GLU A 127 5.22 -4.01 -5.26
CA GLU A 127 3.96 -3.36 -4.88
C GLU A 127 2.84 -3.86 -5.80
N TRP A 128 1.74 -4.28 -5.19
CA TRP A 128 0.59 -4.82 -5.89
C TRP A 128 -0.52 -3.78 -5.87
N THR A 129 -0.94 -3.34 -7.04
CA THR A 129 -2.04 -2.37 -7.17
C THR A 129 -3.29 -3.06 -7.67
N TRP A 130 -4.45 -2.60 -7.21
CA TRP A 130 -5.73 -2.90 -7.86
C TRP A 130 -6.38 -1.60 -8.31
N ARG A 131 -7.02 -1.63 -9.48
CA ARG A 131 -7.72 -0.48 -10.06
C ARG A 131 -9.20 -0.80 -10.20
N ASN A 132 -10.05 0.00 -9.55
CA ASN A 132 -11.50 0.04 -9.82
C ASN A 132 -11.84 1.10 -10.87
N SER A 133 -10.94 2.05 -11.12
CA SER A 133 -11.14 3.13 -12.09
C SER A 133 -9.86 3.46 -12.85
N ALA A 134 -9.99 3.81 -14.13
CA ALA A 134 -8.87 4.20 -14.98
C ALA A 134 -8.34 5.59 -14.58
N MET A 135 -7.33 5.61 -13.72
CA MET A 135 -6.72 6.83 -13.21
C MET A 135 -5.20 6.71 -13.02
N GLY A 136 -4.56 7.77 -12.53
CA GLY A 136 -3.15 7.76 -12.17
C GLY A 136 -2.24 7.27 -13.30
N SER A 137 -1.31 6.37 -12.97
CA SER A 137 -0.38 5.79 -13.96
C SER A 137 -1.08 4.90 -14.98
N PHE A 138 -2.20 4.26 -14.64
CA PHE A 138 -2.96 3.43 -15.59
C PHE A 138 -3.44 4.25 -16.78
N TRP A 139 -4.16 5.35 -16.53
CA TRP A 139 -4.69 6.16 -17.63
C TRP A 139 -3.60 6.85 -18.47
N ARG A 140 -2.45 7.18 -17.86
CA ARG A 140 -1.30 7.70 -18.60
C ARG A 140 -0.70 6.67 -19.57
N ARG A 141 -0.65 5.39 -19.17
CA ARG A 141 -0.15 4.30 -20.03
C ARG A 141 -1.14 3.88 -21.11
N TYR A 142 -2.43 3.98 -20.84
CA TYR A 142 -3.49 3.55 -21.75
C TYR A 142 -4.31 4.72 -22.26
N PRO A 143 -3.73 5.53 -23.18
CA PRO A 143 -4.33 6.77 -23.64
C PRO A 143 -5.64 6.61 -24.41
N PHE A 144 -5.96 5.38 -24.81
CA PHE A 144 -7.18 4.96 -25.49
C PHE A 144 -8.33 4.62 -24.53
N VAL A 145 -8.10 4.63 -23.22
CA VAL A 145 -9.13 4.42 -22.19
C VAL A 145 -9.71 5.76 -21.75
N ARG A 146 -11.03 5.80 -21.53
CA ARG A 146 -11.68 7.01 -20.99
C ARG A 146 -11.23 7.27 -19.54
N PRO A 147 -10.98 8.53 -19.14
CA PRO A 147 -10.68 8.86 -17.76
C PRO A 147 -11.75 8.36 -16.80
N CYS A 148 -11.32 7.72 -15.70
CA CYS A 148 -12.20 7.12 -14.69
C CYS A 148 -13.23 6.12 -15.28
N ALA A 149 -12.90 5.50 -16.41
CA ALA A 149 -13.63 4.31 -16.86
C ALA A 149 -13.59 3.24 -15.77
N ASP A 150 -14.70 2.53 -15.60
CA ASP A 150 -14.79 1.41 -14.67
C ASP A 150 -13.79 0.32 -15.08
N LEU A 151 -13.04 -0.17 -14.11
CA LEU A 151 -12.09 -1.25 -14.30
C LEU A 151 -12.47 -2.41 -13.39
N PRO A 152 -12.54 -3.65 -13.90
CA PRO A 152 -13.00 -4.80 -13.13
C PRO A 152 -11.91 -5.33 -12.19
N GLN A 153 -11.42 -4.49 -11.27
CA GLN A 153 -10.32 -4.80 -10.35
C GLN A 153 -9.07 -5.28 -11.10
N VAL A 154 -8.55 -4.44 -11.99
CA VAL A 154 -7.30 -4.74 -12.71
C VAL A 154 -6.15 -4.79 -11.70
N ILE A 155 -5.43 -5.91 -11.66
CA ILE A 155 -4.28 -6.11 -10.78
C ILE A 155 -2.99 -5.88 -11.56
N GLU A 156 -2.08 -5.11 -10.99
CA GLU A 156 -0.76 -4.85 -11.58
C GLU A 156 0.34 -5.04 -10.53
N ALA A 157 1.47 -5.60 -10.95
CA ALA A 157 2.67 -5.73 -10.14
C ALA A 157 3.70 -4.65 -10.51
N TRP A 158 4.32 -4.06 -9.51
CA TRP A 158 5.27 -2.96 -9.66
C TRP A 158 6.55 -3.27 -8.88
N THR A 159 7.71 -3.01 -9.47
CA THR A 159 8.95 -3.02 -8.68
C THR A 159 8.91 -1.89 -7.65
N LYS A 160 9.51 -2.12 -6.48
CA LYS A 160 9.77 -1.06 -5.49
C LYS A 160 11.21 -0.58 -5.64
N ASP A 161 11.41 0.53 -6.33
CA ASP A 161 12.75 1.09 -6.61
C ASP A 161 12.72 2.63 -6.64
N LYS A 162 13.78 3.29 -7.12
CA LYS A 162 13.79 4.74 -7.40
C LYS A 162 12.78 5.13 -8.47
N THR A 163 12.44 4.20 -9.36
CA THR A 163 11.39 4.38 -10.36
C THR A 163 10.67 3.05 -10.52
N ASP A 164 9.48 2.97 -9.94
CA ASP A 164 8.65 1.78 -9.99
C ASP A 164 8.33 1.40 -11.44
N THR A 165 8.65 0.17 -11.80
CA THR A 165 8.47 -0.38 -13.13
C THR A 165 7.35 -1.41 -13.11
N LEU A 166 6.40 -1.29 -14.05
CA LEU A 166 5.36 -2.30 -14.22
C LEU A 166 6.01 -3.60 -14.69
N ILE A 167 5.75 -4.68 -13.97
CA ILE A 167 6.21 -6.02 -14.35
C ILE A 167 5.00 -6.92 -14.58
N THR A 168 5.03 -7.71 -15.65
CA THR A 168 3.93 -8.63 -15.98
C THR A 168 4.04 -9.89 -15.12
N PHE A 169 2.91 -10.56 -14.90
CA PHE A 169 2.90 -11.84 -14.19
C PHE A 169 3.74 -12.92 -14.91
N ASP A 170 3.69 -12.96 -16.24
CA ASP A 170 4.51 -13.88 -17.04
C ASP A 170 6.00 -13.57 -16.90
N SER A 171 6.37 -12.29 -16.79
CA SER A 171 7.76 -11.89 -16.51
C SER A 171 8.21 -12.30 -15.11
N LEU A 172 7.34 -12.22 -14.10
CA LEU A 172 7.64 -12.68 -12.74
C LEU A 172 7.91 -14.18 -12.70
N THR A 173 7.08 -14.98 -13.38
CA THR A 173 7.29 -16.43 -13.51
C THR A 173 8.53 -16.75 -14.33
N GLY A 174 8.66 -16.15 -15.52
CA GLY A 174 9.75 -16.42 -16.44
C GLY A 174 11.13 -16.03 -15.91
N ALA A 175 11.20 -14.99 -15.06
CA ALA A 175 12.43 -14.59 -14.38
C ALA A 175 12.73 -15.42 -13.11
N GLY A 176 11.80 -16.29 -12.69
CA GLY A 176 11.96 -17.12 -11.48
C GLY A 176 11.73 -16.37 -10.16
N VAL A 177 11.04 -15.22 -10.18
CA VAL A 177 10.69 -14.46 -8.96
C VAL A 177 9.58 -15.16 -8.17
N MET A 178 8.65 -15.79 -8.89
CA MET A 178 7.50 -16.50 -8.35
C MET A 178 7.18 -17.73 -9.19
N THR A 179 6.53 -18.74 -8.60
CA THR A 179 5.94 -19.83 -9.38
C THR A 179 4.57 -19.43 -9.97
N GLU A 180 4.04 -20.21 -10.91
CA GLU A 180 2.69 -19.98 -11.45
C GLU A 180 1.60 -20.08 -10.36
N GLU A 181 1.77 -21.01 -9.41
CA GLU A 181 0.88 -21.18 -8.27
C GLU A 181 0.93 -19.96 -7.33
N GLU A 182 2.11 -19.43 -7.06
CA GLU A 182 2.27 -18.21 -6.27
C GLU A 182 1.63 -17.00 -6.96
N VAL A 183 1.83 -16.85 -8.28
CA VAL A 183 1.17 -15.80 -9.08
C VAL A 183 -0.35 -15.91 -9.00
N SER A 184 -0.89 -17.12 -9.13
CA SER A 184 -2.34 -17.36 -8.99
C SER A 184 -2.84 -16.97 -7.60
N THR A 185 -2.12 -17.42 -6.56
CA THR A 185 -2.41 -17.11 -5.15
C THR A 185 -2.42 -15.62 -4.88
N VAL A 186 -1.40 -14.89 -5.38
CA VAL A 186 -1.31 -13.43 -5.24
C VAL A 186 -2.48 -12.73 -5.92
N LYS A 187 -2.82 -13.11 -7.15
CA LYS A 187 -3.94 -12.49 -7.88
C LYS A 187 -5.26 -12.67 -7.13
N GLU A 188 -5.50 -13.85 -6.58
CA GLU A 188 -6.69 -14.10 -5.76
C GLU A 188 -6.67 -13.30 -4.45
N LEU A 189 -5.54 -13.28 -3.75
CA LEU A 189 -5.38 -12.57 -2.48
C LEU A 189 -5.62 -11.07 -2.66
N VAL A 190 -5.00 -10.45 -3.66
CA VAL A 190 -5.18 -9.01 -3.97
C VAL A 190 -6.64 -8.71 -4.31
N LYS A 191 -7.32 -9.57 -5.10
CA LYS A 191 -8.75 -9.42 -5.40
C LYS A 191 -9.63 -9.48 -4.15
N LYS A 192 -9.38 -10.46 -3.26
CA LYS A 192 -10.12 -10.62 -2.01
C LYS A 192 -9.93 -9.41 -1.10
N ILE A 193 -8.70 -8.93 -0.93
CA ILE A 193 -8.39 -7.72 -0.15
C ILE A 193 -9.08 -6.50 -0.76
N ALA A 194 -8.93 -6.29 -2.07
CA ALA A 194 -9.55 -5.19 -2.80
C ALA A 194 -11.07 -5.19 -2.66
N GLN A 195 -11.71 -6.37 -2.69
CA GLN A 195 -13.15 -6.52 -2.50
C GLN A 195 -13.57 -6.15 -1.08
N VAL A 196 -12.89 -6.65 -0.05
CA VAL A 196 -13.21 -6.32 1.35
C VAL A 196 -13.09 -4.81 1.60
N ILE A 197 -12.00 -4.19 1.13
CA ILE A 197 -11.80 -2.75 1.22
C ILE A 197 -12.93 -2.02 0.47
N TYR A 198 -13.21 -2.41 -0.76
CA TYR A 198 -14.28 -1.78 -1.55
C TYR A 198 -15.64 -1.81 -0.84
N GLU A 199 -16.06 -2.98 -0.34
CA GLU A 199 -17.33 -3.16 0.37
C GLU A 199 -17.40 -2.27 1.62
N GLU A 200 -16.31 -2.22 2.38
CA GLU A 200 -16.22 -1.46 3.63
C GLU A 200 -16.38 0.05 3.40
N PHE A 201 -15.76 0.58 2.35
CA PHE A 201 -15.88 1.98 1.97
C PHE A 201 -17.23 2.28 1.31
N ALA A 202 -17.73 1.40 0.44
CA ALA A 202 -19.01 1.56 -0.23
C ALA A 202 -20.17 1.62 0.77
N ALA A 203 -20.12 0.81 1.84
CA ALA A 203 -21.09 0.85 2.94
C ALA A 203 -21.18 2.22 3.65
N ARG A 204 -20.17 3.09 3.47
CA ARG A 204 -20.10 4.45 4.02
C ARG A 204 -20.29 5.54 2.96
N GLY A 205 -20.74 5.18 1.75
CA GLY A 205 -20.92 6.14 0.66
C GLY A 205 -19.60 6.64 0.05
N LEU A 206 -18.50 5.89 0.22
CA LEU A 206 -17.18 6.24 -0.29
C LEU A 206 -16.78 5.38 -1.48
N HIS A 207 -16.13 5.99 -2.48
CA HIS A 207 -15.72 5.35 -3.72
C HIS A 207 -14.21 5.11 -3.72
N VAL A 208 -13.78 3.86 -3.60
CA VAL A 208 -12.38 3.47 -3.70
C VAL A 208 -11.99 3.37 -5.18
N LEU A 209 -11.14 4.26 -5.66
CA LEU A 209 -10.73 4.32 -7.06
C LEU A 209 -9.61 3.32 -7.38
N ASP A 210 -8.58 3.28 -6.54
CA ASP A 210 -7.51 2.30 -6.58
C ASP A 210 -6.84 2.17 -5.20
N GLY A 211 -5.98 1.17 -5.07
CA GLY A 211 -5.13 1.00 -3.90
C GLY A 211 -3.88 0.19 -4.21
N LYS A 212 -2.97 0.18 -3.24
CA LYS A 212 -1.66 -0.46 -3.31
C LYS A 212 -1.38 -1.20 -2.01
N ILE A 213 -0.79 -2.39 -2.11
CA ILE A 213 -0.37 -3.19 -0.96
C ILE A 213 0.96 -3.89 -1.26
N GLU A 214 1.62 -4.34 -0.21
CA GLU A 214 2.80 -5.19 -0.30
C GLU A 214 2.45 -6.60 0.18
N LEU A 215 3.04 -7.61 -0.45
CA LEU A 215 2.90 -9.00 -0.04
C LEU A 215 4.28 -9.56 0.30
N GLY A 216 4.31 -10.56 1.17
CA GLY A 216 5.54 -11.24 1.55
C GLY A 216 5.30 -12.67 1.98
N ARG A 217 6.36 -13.47 1.89
CA ARG A 217 6.40 -14.84 2.39
C ARG A 217 6.66 -14.80 3.89
N LEU A 218 5.73 -15.31 4.70
CA LEU A 218 5.91 -15.33 6.15
C LEU A 218 7.14 -16.20 6.51
N LYS A 219 7.95 -15.75 7.46
CA LYS A 219 9.09 -16.56 7.95
C LYS A 219 8.65 -17.67 8.90
N SER A 220 7.43 -17.60 9.40
CA SER A 220 6.78 -18.66 10.16
C SER A 220 6.05 -19.63 9.22
N GLY A 221 5.96 -20.89 9.62
CA GLY A 221 5.32 -21.93 8.82
C GLY A 221 6.14 -22.33 7.58
N ASP A 222 5.44 -22.55 6.49
CA ASP A 222 5.90 -23.04 5.18
C ASP A 222 6.09 -21.92 4.13
N GLY A 223 6.09 -20.65 4.55
CA GLY A 223 6.37 -19.54 3.64
C GLY A 223 5.17 -18.99 2.87
N HIS A 224 3.94 -19.27 3.31
CA HIS A 224 2.72 -18.71 2.69
C HIS A 224 2.83 -17.20 2.44
N ILE A 225 2.31 -16.77 1.29
CA ILE A 225 2.22 -15.37 0.93
C ILE A 225 1.04 -14.73 1.67
N ALA A 226 1.33 -13.64 2.38
CA ALA A 226 0.34 -12.87 3.13
C ALA A 226 0.45 -11.37 2.82
N LEU A 227 -0.60 -10.63 3.18
CA LEU A 227 -0.53 -9.17 3.21
C LEU A 227 0.44 -8.72 4.30
N ILE A 228 1.44 -7.92 3.91
CA ILE A 228 2.41 -7.31 4.80
C ILE A 228 2.29 -5.78 4.77
N ASP A 229 3.23 -5.09 5.40
CA ASP A 229 3.27 -3.64 5.54
C ASP A 229 2.00 -3.05 6.21
N GLU A 230 1.23 -2.23 5.50
CA GLU A 230 0.07 -1.53 6.03
C GLU A 230 -1.08 -1.42 5.01
N ILE A 231 -2.29 -1.18 5.52
CA ILE A 231 -3.36 -0.51 4.78
C ILE A 231 -3.60 0.81 5.49
N SER A 232 -3.18 1.92 4.89
CA SER A 232 -3.31 3.27 5.44
C SER A 232 -4.01 4.21 4.43
N PRO A 233 -4.38 5.43 4.84
CA PRO A 233 -4.86 6.44 3.91
C PRO A 233 -3.88 6.74 2.76
N ASP A 234 -2.57 6.56 2.96
CA ASP A 234 -1.54 6.89 1.97
C ASP A 234 -1.53 5.90 0.80
N VAL A 235 -2.05 4.68 1.00
CA VAL A 235 -2.02 3.61 -0.01
C VAL A 235 -3.35 3.42 -0.74
N LEU A 236 -4.34 4.29 -0.49
CA LEU A 236 -5.66 4.25 -1.09
C LEU A 236 -6.02 5.60 -1.71
N ARG A 237 -6.74 5.57 -2.85
CA ARG A 237 -7.42 6.76 -3.38
C ARG A 237 -8.92 6.59 -3.24
N VAL A 238 -9.51 7.43 -2.40
CA VAL A 238 -10.92 7.32 -2.01
C VAL A 238 -11.61 8.66 -2.21
N CYS A 239 -12.73 8.67 -2.92
CA CYS A 239 -13.57 9.84 -3.11
C CYS A 239 -14.89 9.75 -2.34
N ASN A 240 -15.44 10.91 -1.98
CA ASN A 240 -16.79 10.99 -1.46
C ASN A 240 -17.83 10.90 -2.59
N GLY A 241 -19.07 10.53 -2.27
CA GLY A 241 -20.20 10.57 -3.20
C GLY A 241 -20.39 9.29 -4.01
N TYR A 242 -20.06 8.12 -3.44
CA TYR A 242 -20.30 6.84 -4.09
C TYR A 242 -21.79 6.59 -4.33
N LYS A 243 -22.12 6.25 -5.58
CA LYS A 243 -23.45 5.78 -5.98
C LYS A 243 -23.28 4.51 -6.79
N LYS A 244 -23.69 3.38 -6.22
CA LYS A 244 -23.57 2.06 -6.84
C LYS A 244 -24.22 2.05 -8.23
N GLY A 245 -23.42 1.70 -9.24
CA GLY A 245 -23.87 1.37 -10.58
C GLY A 245 -23.87 -0.14 -10.81
N GLU A 246 -23.90 -0.54 -12.07
CA GLU A 246 -23.76 -1.95 -12.47
C GLU A 246 -22.31 -2.44 -12.25
N ASN A 247 -22.13 -3.74 -12.00
CA ASN A 247 -20.81 -4.40 -11.95
C ASN A 247 -19.76 -3.80 -10.99
N ARG A 248 -20.18 -3.17 -9.88
CA ARG A 248 -19.31 -2.45 -8.92
C ARG A 248 -18.74 -1.13 -9.43
N SER A 249 -19.34 -0.58 -10.49
CA SER A 249 -19.09 0.80 -10.91
C SER A 249 -19.70 1.82 -9.94
N CYS A 250 -19.23 3.06 -10.03
CA CYS A 250 -19.87 4.21 -9.41
C CYS A 250 -20.47 5.11 -10.49
N VAL A 251 -21.78 5.38 -10.42
CA VAL A 251 -22.48 6.26 -11.37
C VAL A 251 -21.90 7.68 -11.31
N ASN A 252 -21.46 8.11 -10.13
CA ASN A 252 -20.89 9.44 -9.89
C ASN A 252 -19.36 9.48 -10.11
N ALA A 253 -18.75 8.42 -10.66
CA ALA A 253 -17.30 8.34 -10.85
C ALA A 253 -16.73 9.54 -11.62
N ARG A 254 -17.48 10.04 -12.63
CA ARG A 254 -17.08 11.20 -13.43
C ARG A 254 -17.02 12.51 -12.64
N GLU A 255 -17.79 12.61 -11.57
CA GLU A 255 -17.78 13.79 -10.68
C GLU A 255 -16.57 13.75 -9.74
N CYS A 256 -16.00 12.56 -9.52
CA CYS A 256 -14.85 12.34 -8.64
C CYS A 256 -13.52 12.76 -9.26
N ILE A 257 -13.45 13.08 -10.56
CA ILE A 257 -12.18 13.31 -11.25
C ILE A 257 -12.17 14.58 -12.11
N THR A 258 -10.99 15.20 -12.20
CA THR A 258 -10.69 16.27 -13.14
C THR A 258 -9.51 15.84 -14.00
N THR A 259 -9.59 16.07 -15.31
CA THR A 259 -8.47 15.83 -16.23
C THR A 259 -7.91 17.12 -16.78
N SER A 260 -6.59 17.21 -16.91
CA SER A 260 -5.92 18.25 -17.69
C SER A 260 -5.00 17.63 -18.74
N LEU A 261 -5.05 18.22 -19.94
CA LEU A 261 -4.29 17.81 -21.11
C LEU A 261 -3.47 19.01 -21.57
N SER A 262 -2.15 18.84 -21.69
CA SER A 262 -1.24 19.88 -22.19
C SER A 262 -0.16 19.22 -23.06
N GLY A 263 -0.36 19.23 -24.38
CA GLY A 263 0.43 18.40 -25.29
C GLY A 263 0.30 16.92 -24.92
N ASP A 264 1.43 16.22 -24.79
CA ASP A 264 1.46 14.81 -24.38
C ASP A 264 1.30 14.62 -22.86
N LYS A 265 1.32 15.70 -22.06
CA LYS A 265 1.15 15.61 -20.62
C LYS A 265 -0.33 15.41 -20.28
N ARG A 266 -0.63 14.23 -19.72
CA ARG A 266 -1.95 13.84 -19.24
C ARG A 266 -1.94 13.78 -17.72
N ARG A 267 -2.76 14.61 -17.08
CA ARG A 267 -2.97 14.58 -15.62
C ARG A 267 -4.42 14.30 -15.31
N ILE A 268 -4.64 13.49 -14.30
CA ILE A 268 -5.95 13.21 -13.72
C ILE A 268 -5.81 13.36 -12.21
N SER A 269 -6.68 14.15 -11.60
CA SER A 269 -6.78 14.32 -10.15
C SER A 269 -8.17 13.91 -9.69
N ALA A 270 -8.25 13.51 -8.42
CA ALA A 270 -9.51 13.15 -7.79
C ALA A 270 -10.08 14.37 -7.05
N LYS A 271 -11.18 14.94 -7.54
CA LYS A 271 -11.77 16.21 -7.08
C LYS A 271 -12.28 16.16 -5.64
N TYR A 272 -12.87 15.03 -5.26
CA TYR A 272 -13.45 14.81 -3.93
C TYR A 272 -12.69 13.75 -3.13
N GLN A 273 -11.37 13.66 -3.37
CA GLN A 273 -10.52 12.72 -2.64
C GLN A 273 -10.50 13.11 -1.16
N LEU A 274 -10.78 12.14 -0.28
CA LEU A 274 -10.72 12.36 1.16
C LEU A 274 -9.27 12.40 1.62
N SER A 275 -8.97 13.34 2.50
CA SER A 275 -7.72 13.41 3.25
C SER A 275 -7.64 12.30 4.31
N ALA A 276 -6.43 12.02 4.80
CA ALA A 276 -6.22 11.09 5.90
C ALA A 276 -7.04 11.46 7.16
N ALA A 277 -7.15 12.75 7.48
CA ALA A 277 -7.93 13.23 8.63
C ALA A 277 -9.45 13.06 8.46
N GLU A 278 -9.96 13.12 7.23
CA GLU A 278 -11.37 12.82 6.96
C GLU A 278 -11.64 11.32 7.08
N LEU A 279 -10.73 10.49 6.56
CA LEU A 279 -10.82 9.03 6.69
C LEU A 279 -10.73 8.58 8.14
N GLU A 280 -9.84 9.16 8.94
CA GLU A 280 -9.77 8.94 10.39
C GLU A 280 -11.13 9.20 11.05
N LYS A 281 -11.75 10.35 10.78
CA LYS A 281 -13.06 10.71 11.35
C LYS A 281 -14.18 9.74 10.98
N ILE A 282 -14.05 9.02 9.88
CA ILE A 282 -15.06 8.08 9.38
C ILE A 282 -14.84 6.67 9.95
N PHE A 283 -13.59 6.25 10.11
CA PHE A 283 -13.24 4.87 10.46
C PHE A 283 -12.83 4.67 11.91
N LEU A 284 -12.30 5.70 12.57
CA LEU A 284 -11.62 5.59 13.87
C LEU A 284 -12.34 6.34 15.00
N LYS A 285 -13.61 6.69 14.81
CA LYS A 285 -14.50 7.24 15.85
C LYS A 285 -15.26 6.15 16.58
#